data_AF-A0A6M7W4S4-F1
#
_entry.id   AF-A0A6M7W4S4-F1
#
_cell.length_a   1.000
_cell.length_b   1.000
_cell.length_c   1.000
_cell.angle_alpha   90.00
_cell.angle_beta   90.00
_cell.angle_gamma   90.00
#
_symmetry.space_group_name_H-M   'P 1'
#
loop_
_entity.id
_entity.type
_entity.pdbx_description
1 polymer ?
#
loop_
_entity_poly.entity_id
_entity_poly.type
_entity_poly.pdbx_seq_one_letter_code
_entity_poly.pdbx_strand_id
1 'polypeptide(L)' 'MPFQNTADPDQLSILTRALDEHCQTTGIPLDSPERENLASRVMALFSTGKTTLDELKSALSSTDR' A
#
# COMPACT_ATOMS: atom_id res chain seq x y z
N MET A 1 0.06 -14.20 16.70
CA MET A 1 1.20 -13.32 17.05
C MET A 1 0.62 -11.93 17.34
N PRO A 2 1.10 -11.21 18.36
CA PRO A 2 0.43 -9.99 18.80
C PRO A 2 0.71 -8.87 17.80
N PHE A 3 -0.33 -8.41 17.11
CA PHE A 3 -0.30 -7.20 16.31
C PHE A 3 -0.15 -6.02 17.28
N GLN A 4 1.09 -5.64 17.58
CA GLN A 4 1.35 -4.44 18.37
C GLN A 4 0.81 -3.23 17.59
N ASN A 5 0.00 -2.47 18.30
CA ASN A 5 -0.94 -1.43 17.87
C ASN A 5 -0.27 -0.15 17.33
N THR A 6 0.84 -0.27 16.62
CA THR A 6 1.48 0.84 15.90
C THR A 6 2.25 0.21 14.75
N ALA A 7 1.87 0.53 13.52
CA ALA A 7 2.67 0.13 12.36
C ALA A 7 4.10 0.63 12.60
N ASP A 8 5.05 -0.30 12.64
CA ASP A 8 6.46 0.02 12.81
C ASP A 8 6.86 1.06 11.74
N PRO A 9 7.66 2.09 12.06
CA PRO A 9 8.06 3.10 11.08
C PRO A 9 8.68 2.50 9.81
N ASP A 10 9.32 1.33 9.91
CA ASP A 10 9.79 0.57 8.76
C ASP A 10 8.64 0.05 7.88
N GLN A 11 7.53 -0.40 8.49
CA GLN A 11 6.32 -0.84 7.78
C GLN A 11 5.61 0.34 7.10
N LEU A 12 5.51 1.48 7.77
CA LEU A 12 4.99 2.71 7.17
C LEU A 12 5.82 3.15 5.97
N SER A 13 7.15 3.07 6.07
CA SER A 13 8.05 3.38 4.95
C SER A 13 7.85 2.45 3.76
N ILE A 14 7.57 1.16 4.01
CA ILE A 14 7.24 0.18 2.97
C ILE A 14 5.91 0.53 2.29
N LEU A 15 4.87 0.87 3.07
CA LEU A 15 3.55 1.26 2.55
C LEU A 15 3.64 2.52 1.68
N THR A 16 4.36 3.54 2.17
CA THR A 16 4.57 4.78 1.42
C THR A 16 5.37 4.54 0.13
N ARG A 17 6.43 3.73 0.16
CA ARG A 17 7.20 3.39 -1.06
C ARG A 17 6.37 2.63 -2.07
N ALA A 18 5.61 1.61 -1.65
CA ALA A 18 4.78 0.82 -2.56
C ALA A 18 3.73 1.70 -3.25
N LEU A 19 3.14 2.64 -2.50
CA LEU A 19 2.15 3.57 -3.01
C LEU A 19 2.77 4.61 -3.96
N ASP A 20 3.90 5.20 -3.58
CA ASP A 20 4.61 6.19 -4.39
C ASP A 20 5.13 5.60 -5.70
N GLU A 21 5.76 4.41 -5.67
CA GLU A 21 6.18 3.69 -6.88
C GLU A 21 5.00 3.37 -7.79
N HIS A 22 3.87 2.96 -7.22
CA HIS A 22 2.69 2.63 -8.00
C HIS A 22 2.08 3.88 -8.65
N CYS A 23 1.95 4.99 -7.90
CA CYS A 23 1.51 6.28 -8.43
C CYS A 23 2.44 6.80 -9.53
N GLN A 24 3.77 6.70 -9.36
CA GLN A 24 4.72 7.09 -10.40
C GLN A 24 4.57 6.23 -11.67
N THR A 25 4.38 4.92 -11.51
CA THR A 25 4.24 3.97 -12.64
C THR A 25 2.96 4.22 -13.44
N THR A 26 1.86 4.55 -12.76
CA THR A 26 0.57 4.82 -13.38
C THR A 26 0.38 6.28 -13.78
N GLY A 27 1.30 7.18 -13.40
CA GLY A 27 1.19 8.61 -13.64
C GLY A 27 0.10 9.30 -12.79
N ILE A 28 -0.30 8.68 -11.67
CA ILE A 28 -1.35 9.17 -10.79
C ILE A 28 -0.84 10.37 -9.99
N PRO A 29 -1.52 11.53 -10.05
CA PRO A 29 -1.16 12.70 -9.26
C PRO A 29 -1.28 12.43 -7.75
N LEU A 30 -0.39 13.00 -6.95
CA LEU A 30 -0.42 12.85 -5.48
C LEU A 30 -1.72 13.36 -4.85
N ASP A 31 -2.39 14.33 -5.47
CA ASP A 31 -3.63 14.94 -4.97
C ASP A 31 -4.89 14.35 -5.63
N SER A 32 -4.77 13.21 -6.31
CA SER A 32 -5.91 12.58 -6.95
C SER A 32 -6.61 11.58 -6.02
N PRO A 33 -7.94 11.42 -6.15
CA PRO A 33 -8.71 10.47 -5.35
C PRO A 33 -8.25 9.02 -5.55
N GLU A 34 -7.56 8.73 -6.66
CA GLU A 34 -6.95 7.42 -6.91
C GLU A 34 -5.85 7.11 -5.89
N ARG A 35 -5.05 8.11 -5.46
CA ARG A 35 -4.05 7.91 -4.41
C ARG A 35 -4.70 7.55 -3.08
N GLU A 36 -5.78 8.23 -2.69
CA GLU A 36 -6.50 7.91 -1.44
C GLU A 36 -7.14 6.52 -1.50
N ASN A 37 -7.66 6.12 -2.67
CA ASN A 37 -8.20 4.79 -2.88
C ASN A 37 -7.10 3.71 -2.77
N LEU A 38 -5.94 3.96 -3.38
CA LEU A 38 -4.75 3.12 -3.26
C LEU A 38 -4.27 3.03 -1.81
N ALA A 39 -4.22 4.15 -1.08
CA ALA A 39 -3.79 4.18 0.32
C ALA A 39 -4.73 3.37 1.20
N SER A 40 -6.04 3.51 0.98
CA SER A 40 -7.06 2.73 1.68
C SER A 40 -6.94 1.23 1.36
N ARG A 41 -6.71 0.86 0.10
CA ARG A 41 -6.44 -0.53 -0.31
C ARG A 41 -5.19 -1.08 0.34
N VAL A 42 -4.09 -0.34 0.31
CA VAL A 42 -2.80 -0.72 0.89
C VAL A 42 -2.94 -0.95 2.40
N MET A 43 -3.66 -0.07 3.11
CA MET A 43 -3.99 -0.26 4.54
C MET A 43 -4.89 -1.48 4.79
N ALA A 44 -5.88 -1.75 3.93
CA ALA A 44 -6.74 -2.92 4.04
C ALA A 44 -5.98 -4.24 3.79
N LEU A 45 -5.06 -4.26 2.82
CA LEU A 45 -4.18 -5.39 2.54
C LEU A 45 -3.21 -5.64 3.71
N PHE A 46 -2.67 -4.58 4.28
CA PHE A 46 -1.83 -4.67 5.48
C PHE A 46 -2.60 -5.26 6.66
N SER A 47 -3.85 -4.82 6.86
CA SER A 47 -4.74 -5.33 7.90
C SER A 47 -5.14 -6.79 7.71
N THR A 48 -5.07 -7.31 6.48
CA THR A 48 -5.31 -8.74 6.17
C THR A 48 -4.07 -9.61 6.29
N GLY A 49 -2.91 -9.02 6.64
CA GLY A 49 -1.66 -9.74 6.90
C GLY A 49 -0.59 -9.55 5.83
N LYS A 50 -0.86 -8.79 4.76
CA LYS A 50 0.12 -8.48 3.72
C LYS A 50 1.02 -7.33 4.14
N THR A 51 2.14 -7.67 4.76
CA THR A 51 3.07 -6.72 5.39
C THR A 51 4.29 -6.39 4.55
N THR A 52 4.47 -7.06 3.40
CA THR A 52 5.64 -6.88 2.54
C THR A 52 5.31 -6.07 1.29
N LEU A 53 6.31 -5.32 0.80
CA LEU A 53 6.19 -4.49 -0.40
C LEU A 53 5.75 -5.30 -1.63
N ASP A 54 6.27 -6.51 -1.77
CA ASP A 54 5.98 -7.39 -2.90
C ASP A 54 4.53 -7.92 -2.87
N GLU A 55 4.06 -8.35 -1.70
CA GLU A 55 2.66 -8.78 -1.50
C GLU A 55 1.67 -7.65 -1.78
N LEU A 56 1.99 -6.43 -1.31
CA LEU A 56 1.17 -5.24 -1.55
C LEU A 56 1.13 -4.91 -3.04
N LYS A 57 2.27 -4.90 -3.73
CA LYS A 57 2.35 -4.63 -5.19
C LYS A 57 1.65 -5.71 -6.01
N SER A 58 1.82 -6.98 -5.66
CA SER A 58 1.16 -8.10 -6.34
C SER A 58 -0.35 -8.06 -6.14
N ALA A 59 -0.83 -7.65 -4.96
CA ALA A 59 -2.26 -7.50 -4.69
C ALA A 59 -2.86 -6.27 -5.38
N LEU A 60 -2.13 -5.15 -5.40
CA LEU A 60 -2.53 -3.93 -6.09
C LEU A 60 -2.68 -4.17 -7.60
N SER A 61 -1.69 -4.83 -8.22
CA SER A 61 -1.74 -5.20 -9.64
C SER A 61 -2.79 -6.27 -9.96
N SER A 62 -3.04 -7.22 -9.06
CA SER A 62 -4.06 -8.25 -9.27
C SER A 62 -5.50 -7.73 -9.21
N THR A 63 -5.75 -6.56 -8.63
CA THR A 63 -7.10 -6.00 -8.52
C THR A 63 -7.46 -5.07 -9.69
N ASP A 64 -6.59 -4.97 -10.69
CA ASP A 64 -6.83 -4.34 -11.99
C ASP A 64 -7.06 -5.41 -13.08
N ARG A 65 -8.00 -6.33 -12.84
CA ARG A 65 -8.38 -7.35 -13.83
C ARG A 65 -9.85 -7.73 -13.76
#